data_AF-A0A2C1Z0W0-F1
#
_entry.id   AF-A0A2C1Z0W0-F1
#
_cell.length_a   1.000
_cell.length_b   1.000
_cell.length_c   1.000
_cell.angle_alpha   90.00
_cell.angle_beta   90.00
_cell.angle_gamma   90.00
#
_symmetry.space_group_name_H-M   'P 1'
#
loop_
_entity.id
_entity.type
_entity.pdbx_description
1 polymer ?
#
loop_
_entity_poly.entity_id
_entity_poly.type
_entity_poly.pdbx_seq_one_letter_code
_entity_poly.pdbx_strand_id
1 'polypeptide(L)'
;MPKQMNDTKSEHNENEYEQKILQFEKEVALGLWIQVIGQLIELKGLSGLFHLEEDANRLGEQQILSGAWIRTIGQLLEALSVQSQIGETDKIKLIQEQKIAITGDFLVSIGSAYEVIGGLRVLEEETVQPPRIVP
;
A
#
# COMPACT_ATOMS: atom_id res chain seq x y z
N MET A 1 34.34 -42.60 9.83
CA MET A 1 34.04 -41.32 9.16
C MET A 1 32.52 -41.11 9.15
N PRO A 2 31.96 -40.18 9.96
CA PRO A 2 30.55 -39.78 9.87
C PRO A 2 30.32 -38.27 9.62
N LYS A 3 31.38 -37.46 9.39
CA LYS A 3 31.25 -35.99 9.25
C LYS A 3 30.44 -35.56 8.01
N GLN A 4 30.59 -36.23 6.87
CA GLN A 4 29.95 -35.82 5.62
C GLN A 4 28.41 -35.92 5.61
N MET A 5 27.80 -36.81 6.39
CA MET A 5 26.33 -36.97 6.41
C MET A 5 25.61 -35.89 7.23
N ASN A 6 26.29 -35.26 8.18
CA ASN A 6 25.70 -34.20 8.99
C ASN A 6 25.75 -32.85 8.28
N ASP A 7 26.86 -32.55 7.59
CA ASP A 7 27.05 -31.27 6.89
C ASP A 7 26.04 -31.11 5.73
N THR A 8 25.75 -32.18 4.98
CA THR A 8 24.75 -32.13 3.88
C THR A 8 23.31 -31.96 4.38
N LYS A 9 22.98 -32.48 5.57
CA LYS A 9 21.65 -32.30 6.18
C LYS A 9 21.44 -30.88 6.70
N SER A 10 22.46 -30.25 7.27
CA SER A 10 22.36 -28.86 7.72
C SER A 10 22.25 -27.88 6.56
N GLU A 11 23.05 -28.04 5.49
CA GLU A 11 22.98 -27.18 4.31
C GLU A 11 21.65 -27.33 3.56
N HIS A 12 21.11 -28.55 3.49
CA HIS A 12 19.80 -28.79 2.87
C HIS A 12 18.66 -28.08 3.63
N ASN A 13 18.67 -28.16 4.96
CA ASN A 13 17.68 -27.48 5.80
C ASN A 13 17.80 -25.94 5.75
N GLU A 14 19.02 -25.41 5.66
CA GLU A 14 19.26 -23.96 5.55
C GLU A 14 18.78 -23.41 4.20
N ASN A 15 19.03 -24.16 3.11
CA ASN A 15 18.53 -23.81 1.78
C ASN A 15 17.00 -23.86 1.70
N GLU A 16 16.35 -24.85 2.31
CA GLU A 16 14.89 -24.89 2.41
C GLU A 16 14.30 -23.73 3.21
N TYR A 17 14.98 -23.28 4.27
CA TYR A 17 14.55 -22.16 5.10
C TYR A 17 14.61 -20.84 4.33
N GLU A 18 15.74 -20.55 3.67
CA GLU A 18 15.90 -19.34 2.84
C GLU A 18 14.91 -19.31 1.67
N GLN A 19 14.63 -20.46 1.05
CA GLN A 19 13.61 -20.56 0.00
C GLN A 19 12.21 -20.21 0.51
N LYS A 20 11.86 -20.59 1.75
CA LYS A 20 10.59 -20.22 2.36
C LYS A 20 10.49 -18.73 2.68
N ILE A 21 11.58 -18.11 3.17
CA ILE A 21 11.62 -16.66 3.37
C ILE A 21 11.35 -15.95 2.04
N LEU A 22 12.10 -16.31 1.00
CA LEU A 22 11.94 -15.72 -0.33
C LEU A 22 10.52 -15.93 -0.90
N GLN A 23 9.91 -17.08 -0.61
CA GLN A 23 8.51 -17.32 -0.98
C GLN A 23 7.58 -16.32 -0.29
N PHE A 24 7.70 -16.13 1.03
CA PHE A 24 6.85 -15.19 1.76
C PHE A 24 7.09 -13.74 1.36
N GLU A 25 8.33 -13.34 1.08
CA GLU A 25 8.63 -11.99 0.56
C GLU A 25 7.90 -11.72 -0.76
N LYS A 26 7.86 -12.71 -1.66
CA LYS A 26 7.09 -12.62 -2.91
C LYS A 26 5.58 -12.56 -2.67
N GLU A 27 5.07 -13.29 -1.69
CA GLU A 27 3.66 -13.23 -1.30
C GLU A 27 3.29 -11.85 -0.76
N VAL A 28 4.15 -11.24 0.07
CA VAL A 28 3.98 -9.86 0.55
C VAL A 28 3.95 -8.89 -0.62
N ALA A 29 4.95 -8.92 -1.52
CA ALA A 29 4.99 -8.02 -2.68
C ALA A 29 3.77 -8.17 -3.58
N LEU A 30 3.28 -9.40 -3.80
CA LEU A 30 2.04 -9.65 -4.53
C LEU A 30 0.83 -9.00 -3.84
N GLY A 31 0.74 -9.13 -2.51
CA GLY A 31 -0.29 -8.47 -1.71
C GLY A 31 -0.31 -6.94 -1.88
N LEU A 32 0.87 -6.31 -1.85
CA LEU A 32 1.02 -4.87 -2.07
C LEU A 32 0.56 -4.45 -3.47
N TRP A 33 0.89 -5.23 -4.50
CA TRP A 33 0.40 -4.96 -5.86
C TRP A 33 -1.11 -5.11 -6.01
N ILE A 34 -1.71 -6.08 -5.30
CA ILE A 34 -3.17 -6.20 -5.24
C ILE A 34 -3.79 -4.96 -4.58
N GLN A 35 -3.19 -4.44 -3.51
CA GLN A 35 -3.63 -3.19 -2.87
C GLN A 35 -3.53 -1.99 -3.82
N VAL A 36 -2.43 -1.85 -4.57
CA VAL A 36 -2.29 -0.81 -5.62
C VAL A 36 -3.45 -0.88 -6.62
N ILE A 37 -3.78 -2.07 -7.12
CA ILE A 37 -4.88 -2.24 -8.08
C ILE A 37 -6.21 -1.83 -7.45
N GLY A 38 -6.48 -2.25 -6.20
CA GLY A 38 -7.68 -1.86 -5.46
C GLY A 38 -7.80 -0.34 -5.32
N GLN A 39 -6.72 0.34 -4.96
CA GLN A 39 -6.68 1.79 -4.82
C GLN A 39 -6.90 2.52 -6.16
N LEU A 40 -6.35 2.01 -7.28
CA LEU A 40 -6.61 2.60 -8.60
C LEU A 40 -8.10 2.48 -9.02
N ILE A 41 -8.74 1.36 -8.69
CA ILE A 41 -10.18 1.16 -8.92
C ILE A 41 -10.99 2.16 -8.09
N GLU A 42 -10.67 2.27 -6.80
CA GLU A 42 -11.29 3.22 -5.89
C GLU A 42 -11.13 4.67 -6.36
N LEU A 43 -9.91 5.07 -6.71
CA LEU A 43 -9.58 6.41 -7.18
C LEU A 43 -10.35 6.79 -8.44
N LYS A 44 -10.49 5.85 -9.38
CA LYS A 44 -11.33 6.02 -10.57
C LYS A 44 -12.80 6.21 -10.19
N GLY A 45 -13.31 5.41 -9.26
CA GLY A 45 -14.68 5.53 -8.75
C GLY A 45 -14.95 6.88 -8.10
N LEU A 46 -14.10 7.29 -7.15
CA LEU A 46 -14.18 8.57 -6.46
C LEU A 46 -14.06 9.75 -7.43
N SER A 47 -13.14 9.70 -8.40
CA SER A 47 -13.00 10.74 -9.42
C SER A 47 -14.25 10.86 -10.29
N GLY A 48 -14.88 9.73 -10.64
CA GLY A 48 -16.12 9.69 -11.41
C GLY A 48 -17.30 10.26 -10.63
N LEU A 49 -17.44 9.89 -9.36
CA LEU A 49 -18.48 10.44 -8.47
C LEU A 49 -18.29 11.95 -8.29
N PHE A 50 -17.08 12.41 -7.99
CA PHE A 50 -16.78 13.83 -7.81
C PHE A 50 -17.12 14.68 -9.04
N HIS A 51 -16.95 14.13 -10.26
CA HIS A 51 -17.31 14.81 -11.50
C HIS A 51 -18.82 14.90 -11.74
N LEU A 52 -19.59 13.93 -11.23
CA LEU A 52 -21.05 13.89 -11.37
C LEU A 52 -21.75 14.65 -10.24
N GLU A 53 -21.02 15.07 -9.21
CA GLU A 53 -21.57 15.80 -8.07
C GLU A 53 -22.00 17.21 -8.50
N GLU A 54 -23.26 17.54 -8.25
CA GLU A 54 -23.86 18.81 -8.68
C GLU A 54 -23.87 19.83 -7.53
N ASP A 55 -23.62 19.39 -6.30
CA ASP A 55 -23.64 20.26 -5.13
C ASP A 55 -22.60 21.38 -5.20
N ALA A 56 -22.99 22.55 -4.67
CA ALA A 56 -22.13 23.73 -4.67
C ALA A 56 -21.03 23.64 -3.59
N ASN A 57 -21.26 22.88 -2.51
CA ASN A 57 -20.30 22.64 -1.46
C ASN A 57 -19.78 21.20 -1.58
N ARG A 58 -18.52 21.04 -1.99
CA ARG A 58 -17.89 19.74 -2.28
C ARG A 58 -16.55 19.55 -1.58
N LEU A 59 -16.37 20.24 -0.45
CA LEU A 59 -15.07 20.30 0.21
C LEU A 59 -14.74 18.96 0.86
N GLY A 60 -15.72 18.26 1.44
CA GLY A 60 -15.54 16.92 1.98
C GLY A 60 -15.10 15.91 0.93
N GLU A 61 -15.80 15.85 -0.21
CA GLU A 61 -15.49 14.93 -1.31
C GLU A 61 -14.13 15.27 -1.96
N GLN A 62 -13.81 16.56 -2.09
CA GLN A 62 -12.50 16.98 -2.57
C GLN A 62 -11.38 16.52 -1.63
N GLN A 63 -11.61 16.55 -0.32
CA GLN A 63 -10.66 16.06 0.67
C GLN A 63 -10.51 14.54 0.59
N ILE A 64 -11.61 13.80 0.48
CA ILE A 64 -11.59 12.34 0.27
C ILE A 64 -10.77 12.00 -0.98
N LEU A 65 -11.06 12.62 -2.12
CA LEU A 65 -10.36 12.36 -3.37
C LEU A 65 -8.87 12.71 -3.28
N SER A 66 -8.53 13.79 -2.60
CA SER A 66 -7.13 14.19 -2.37
C SER A 66 -6.40 13.17 -1.48
N GLY A 67 -7.05 12.68 -0.43
CA GLY A 67 -6.51 11.65 0.45
C GLY A 67 -6.26 10.33 -0.30
N ALA A 68 -7.21 9.93 -1.15
CA ALA A 68 -7.08 8.74 -2.01
C ALA A 68 -5.90 8.84 -2.99
N TRP A 69 -5.65 10.02 -3.57
CA TRP A 69 -4.46 10.26 -4.40
C TRP A 69 -3.17 10.11 -3.60
N ILE A 70 -3.07 10.73 -2.43
CA ILE A 70 -1.88 10.66 -1.57
C ILE A 70 -1.61 9.21 -1.17
N ARG A 71 -2.66 8.48 -0.76
CA ARG A 71 -2.57 7.06 -0.40
C ARG A 71 -2.10 6.20 -1.56
N THR A 72 -2.66 6.41 -2.76
CA THR A 72 -2.26 5.68 -3.98
C THR A 72 -0.78 5.88 -4.30
N ILE A 73 -0.27 7.12 -4.16
CA ILE A 73 1.16 7.41 -4.36
C ILE A 73 2.00 6.67 -3.32
N GLY A 74 1.61 6.71 -2.05
CA GLY A 74 2.31 6.01 -0.98
C GLY A 74 2.40 4.51 -1.21
N GLN A 75 1.28 3.87 -1.58
CA GLN A 75 1.22 2.44 -1.86
C GLN A 75 2.07 2.03 -3.07
N LEU A 76 2.11 2.86 -4.11
CA LEU A 76 2.97 2.62 -5.27
C LEU A 76 4.45 2.63 -4.89
N LEU A 77 4.88 3.60 -4.05
CA LEU A 77 6.25 3.64 -3.55
C LEU A 77 6.59 2.41 -2.70
N GLU A 78 5.69 2.01 -1.81
CA GLU A 78 5.85 0.81 -0.99
C GLU A 78 5.98 -0.46 -1.87
N ALA A 79 5.03 -0.68 -2.79
CA ALA A 79 5.02 -1.86 -3.65
C ALA A 79 6.25 -1.96 -4.54
N LEU A 80 6.67 -0.84 -5.16
CA LEU A 80 7.87 -0.79 -5.98
C LEU A 80 9.13 -1.08 -5.17
N SER A 81 9.21 -0.51 -3.96
CA SER A 81 10.38 -0.65 -3.12
C SER A 81 10.52 -2.04 -2.52
N VAL A 82 9.42 -2.63 -2.02
CA VAL A 82 9.41 -4.01 -1.53
C VAL A 82 9.74 -4.99 -2.66
N GLN A 83 9.20 -4.77 -3.86
CA GLN A 83 9.58 -5.56 -5.03
C GLN A 83 11.09 -5.48 -5.34
N SER A 84 11.71 -4.30 -5.19
CA SER A 84 13.15 -4.11 -5.40
C SER A 84 14.03 -4.74 -4.32
N GLN A 85 13.48 -5.10 -3.16
CA GLN A 85 14.23 -5.77 -2.09
C GLN A 85 14.35 -7.28 -2.32
N ILE A 86 13.43 -7.88 -3.08
CA ILE A 86 13.39 -9.33 -3.32
C ILE A 86 14.67 -9.79 -4.03
N GLY A 87 15.46 -10.61 -3.35
CA GLY A 87 16.72 -11.15 -3.86
C GLY A 87 17.88 -10.15 -3.93
N GLU A 88 17.72 -8.95 -3.37
CA GLU A 88 18.80 -7.98 -3.25
C GLU A 88 19.77 -8.40 -2.13
N THR A 89 21.07 -8.25 -2.38
CA THR A 89 22.14 -8.67 -1.44
C THR A 89 22.99 -7.50 -0.98
N ASP A 90 22.95 -6.37 -1.68
CA ASP A 90 23.60 -5.13 -1.27
C ASP A 90 22.83 -4.50 -0.09
N LYS A 91 23.46 -4.52 1.09
CA LYS A 91 22.89 -3.97 2.33
C LYS A 91 22.58 -2.48 2.24
N ILE A 92 23.38 -1.70 1.51
CA ILE A 92 23.16 -0.26 1.36
C ILE A 92 21.89 -0.05 0.53
N LYS A 93 21.74 -0.80 -0.55
CA LYS A 93 20.55 -0.73 -1.39
C LYS A 93 19.30 -1.21 -0.64
N LEU A 94 19.38 -2.31 0.11
CA LEU A 94 18.28 -2.78 0.96
C LEU A 94 17.80 -1.70 1.94
N ILE A 95 18.72 -1.02 2.64
CA ILE A 95 18.37 0.05 3.59
C ILE A 95 17.75 1.25 2.86
N GLN A 96 18.21 1.58 1.65
CA GLN A 96 17.63 2.66 0.86
C GLN A 96 16.20 2.35 0.45
N GLU A 97 15.96 1.14 -0.05
CA GLU A 97 14.61 0.68 -0.40
C GLU A 97 13.69 0.68 0.83
N GLN A 98 14.12 0.13 1.96
CA GLN A 98 13.30 0.17 3.20
C GLN A 98 12.89 1.59 3.61
N LYS A 99 13.76 2.60 3.41
CA LYS A 99 13.39 4.01 3.66
C LYS A 99 12.33 4.52 2.69
N ILE A 100 12.37 4.10 1.43
CA ILE A 100 11.35 4.43 0.43
C ILE A 100 10.02 3.78 0.81
N ALA A 101 10.03 2.50 1.18
CA ALA A 101 8.84 1.80 1.66
C ALA A 101 8.20 2.50 2.88
N ILE A 102 8.99 2.84 3.90
CA ILE A 102 8.52 3.60 5.08
C ILE A 102 7.96 4.99 4.69
N THR A 103 8.56 5.65 3.70
CA THR A 103 8.04 6.92 3.18
C THR A 103 6.68 6.70 2.48
N GLY A 104 6.53 5.59 1.76
CA GLY A 104 5.26 5.14 1.18
C GLY A 104 4.19 4.96 2.25
N ASP A 105 4.48 4.20 3.31
CA ASP A 105 3.58 3.98 4.45
C ASP A 105 3.16 5.29 5.12
N PHE A 106 4.10 6.21 5.28
CA PHE A 106 3.82 7.53 5.85
C PHE A 106 2.83 8.30 4.98
N LEU A 107 2.99 8.30 3.65
CA LEU A 107 2.03 8.92 2.74
C LEU A 107 0.67 8.23 2.79
N VAL A 108 0.62 6.90 2.83
CA VAL A 108 -0.63 6.13 3.03
C VAL A 108 -1.35 6.61 4.29
N SER A 109 -0.63 6.76 5.42
CA SER A 109 -1.21 7.21 6.68
C SER A 109 -1.77 8.64 6.60
N ILE A 110 -1.08 9.56 5.93
CA ILE A 110 -1.54 10.93 5.73
C ILE A 110 -2.78 10.95 4.83
N GLY A 111 -2.76 10.19 3.73
CA GLY A 111 -3.87 10.07 2.80
C GLY A 111 -5.14 9.60 3.52
N SER A 112 -5.04 8.53 4.30
CA SER A 112 -6.15 8.02 5.11
C SER A 112 -6.64 9.01 6.16
N ALA A 113 -5.74 9.75 6.83
CA ALA A 113 -6.17 10.79 7.76
C ALA A 113 -6.95 11.92 7.05
N TYR A 114 -6.55 12.26 5.83
CA TYR A 114 -7.24 13.27 5.02
C TYR A 114 -8.60 12.78 4.52
N GLU A 115 -8.72 11.50 4.15
CA GLU A 115 -9.99 10.84 3.84
C GLU A 115 -10.95 10.89 5.05
N VAL A 116 -10.47 10.60 6.26
CA VAL A 116 -11.30 10.68 7.50
C VAL A 116 -11.81 12.11 7.73
N ILE A 117 -10.94 13.11 7.60
CA ILE A 117 -11.36 14.53 7.75
C ILE A 117 -12.41 14.89 6.70
N GLY A 118 -12.20 14.46 5.44
CA GLY A 118 -13.16 14.68 4.36
C GLY A 118 -14.50 14.00 4.63
N GLY A 119 -14.49 12.74 5.07
CA GLY A 119 -15.70 11.99 5.40
C GLY A 119 -16.50 12.61 6.54
N LEU A 120 -15.84 13.10 7.59
CA LEU A 120 -16.51 13.86 8.66
C LEU A 120 -17.16 15.14 8.11
N ARG A 121 -16.48 15.84 7.19
CA ARG A 121 -17.03 17.05 6.57
C ARG A 121 -18.22 16.75 5.67
N VAL A 122 -18.16 15.70 4.85
CA VAL A 122 -19.31 15.27 4.03
C VAL A 122 -20.56 15.10 4.90
N LEU A 123 -20.44 14.46 6.08
CA LEU A 123 -21.55 14.30 7.02
C LEU A 123 -22.08 15.63 7.60
N GLU A 124 -21.25 16.66 7.68
CA GLU A 124 -21.67 18.01 8.11
C GLU A 124 -22.32 18.81 6.96
N GLU A 125 -21.87 18.59 5.73
CA GLU A 125 -22.33 19.30 4.52
C GLU A 125 -23.67 18.75 4.03
N GLU A 126 -23.82 17.43 4.02
CA GLU A 126 -24.97 16.71 3.49
C GLU A 126 -26.05 16.47 4.55
N THR A 127 -26.76 17.54 4.94
CA THR A 127 -27.78 17.49 6.00
C THR A 127 -29.19 17.13 5.52
N VAL A 128 -29.44 17.12 4.20
CA VAL A 128 -30.78 16.94 3.60
C VAL A 128 -30.90 15.63 2.81
N GLN A 129 -29.83 15.22 2.12
CA GLN A 129 -29.71 13.91 1.50
C GLN A 129 -28.47 13.23 2.06
N PRO A 130 -28.49 11.91 2.29
CA PRO A 130 -27.31 11.21 2.78
C PRO A 130 -26.27 11.04 1.66
N PRO A 131 -24.97 11.06 2.01
CA PRO A 131 -23.90 10.86 1.04
C PRO A 131 -23.99 9.49 0.41
N ARG A 132 -23.68 9.43 -0.89
CA ARG A 132 -23.74 8.17 -1.65
C ARG A 132 -22.75 7.15 -1.08
N ILE A 133 -21.50 7.55 -0.92
CA ILE A 133 -20.41 6.74 -0.35
C ILE A 133 -19.44 7.68 0.37
N VAL A 134 -19.08 7.32 1.61
CA VAL A 134 -17.87 7.80 2.31
C VAL A 134 -16.99 6.55 2.49
N PRO A 135 -15.85 6.45 1.79
CA PRO A 135 -14.95 5.29 1.87
C PRO A 135 -14.22 5.19 3.21
#